data_AF-A0A925MG23-F1
#
_entry.id   AF-A0A925MG23-F1
#
_cell.length_a   1.000
_cell.length_b   1.000
_cell.length_c   1.000
_cell.angle_alpha   90.00
_cell.angle_beta   90.00
_cell.angle_gamma   90.00
#
_symmetry.space_group_name_H-M   'P 1'
#
loop_
_entity.id
_entity.type
_entity.pdbx_description
1 polymer ?
#
loop_
_entity_poly.entity_id
_entity_poly.type
_entity_poly.pdbx_seq_one_letter_code
_entity_poly.pdbx_strand_id
1 'polypeptide(L)'
;MRSGLLAVAWLASACSKPEPATSPMAPEVAGRVTVGATAATLQRCRPGHAGRVFVEVDTSLGTLRFGEGKLHWNGEEQRCDKLDRSWGGGLRQDGSAYFRGTLAFRCGTLDGELTLDCGQITPAERAEL
;
A
#
# COMPACT_ATOMS: atom_id res chain seq x y z
N MET A 1 -56.06 -17.24 47.44
CA MET A 1 -54.98 -16.58 48.22
C MET A 1 -53.79 -17.52 48.29
N ARG A 2 -52.58 -17.00 48.03
CA ARG A 2 -51.23 -17.57 48.29
C ARG A 2 -50.83 -18.79 47.45
N SER A 3 -49.61 -18.97 46.96
CA SER A 3 -48.41 -18.13 46.82
C SER A 3 -47.53 -18.88 45.80
N GLY A 4 -47.25 -18.29 44.64
CA GLY A 4 -46.27 -18.81 43.69
C GLY A 4 -44.91 -18.20 43.99
N LEU A 5 -43.94 -19.02 44.43
CA LEU A 5 -42.57 -18.61 44.70
C LEU A 5 -41.76 -18.50 43.40
N LEU A 6 -41.02 -17.40 43.32
CA LEU A 6 -40.08 -17.01 42.28
C LEU A 6 -38.86 -17.95 42.21
N ALA A 7 -38.33 -18.12 41.01
CA ALA A 7 -36.89 -18.27 40.79
C ALA A 7 -36.53 -17.55 39.48
N VAL A 8 -36.07 -16.31 39.60
CA VAL A 8 -35.51 -15.52 38.49
C VAL A 8 -34.05 -15.91 38.37
N ALA A 9 -33.73 -16.68 37.33
CA ALA A 9 -32.35 -16.96 36.96
C ALA A 9 -31.76 -15.71 36.29
N TRP A 10 -30.79 -15.10 36.95
CA TRP A 10 -29.98 -14.03 36.38
C TRP A 10 -29.01 -14.64 35.35
N LEU A 11 -29.36 -14.56 34.07
CA LEU A 11 -28.40 -14.72 32.98
C LEU A 11 -27.67 -13.39 32.84
N ALA A 12 -26.44 -13.33 33.39
CA ALA A 12 -25.49 -12.27 33.12
C ALA A 12 -25.16 -12.30 31.62
N SER A 13 -25.90 -11.49 30.85
CA SER A 13 -25.58 -11.23 29.45
C SER A 13 -24.33 -10.36 29.43
N ALA A 14 -23.17 -11.00 29.36
CA ALA A 14 -21.92 -10.34 29.00
C ALA A 14 -22.13 -9.71 27.62
N CYS A 15 -22.37 -8.39 27.58
CA CYS A 15 -22.27 -7.60 26.38
C CYS A 15 -20.80 -7.57 25.94
N SER A 16 -20.37 -8.62 25.24
CA SER A 16 -19.15 -8.57 24.45
C SER A 16 -19.36 -7.52 23.36
N LYS A 17 -18.86 -6.32 23.62
CA LYS A 17 -18.66 -5.30 22.59
C LYS A 17 -17.89 -5.98 21.45
N PRO A 18 -18.39 -6.00 20.20
CA PRO A 18 -17.61 -6.51 19.09
C PRO A 18 -16.33 -5.68 19.04
N GLU A 19 -15.19 -6.34 19.23
CA GLU A 19 -13.91 -5.77 18.87
C GLU A 19 -14.05 -5.33 17.40
N PRO A 20 -13.74 -4.06 17.06
CA PRO A 20 -13.82 -3.64 15.68
C PRO A 20 -12.89 -4.57 14.91
N ALA A 21 -13.46 -5.39 14.03
CA ALA A 21 -12.70 -6.23 13.13
C ALA A 21 -11.71 -5.30 12.43
N THR A 22 -10.44 -5.43 12.77
CA THR A 22 -9.34 -4.81 12.05
C THR A 22 -9.44 -5.39 10.65
N SER A 23 -10.15 -4.68 9.76
CA SER A 23 -10.19 -5.00 8.35
C SER A 23 -8.74 -5.23 7.93
N PRO A 24 -8.41 -6.36 7.28
CA PRO A 24 -7.04 -6.61 6.86
C PRO A 24 -6.60 -5.39 6.05
N MET A 25 -5.54 -4.72 6.52
CA MET A 25 -4.99 -3.56 5.82
C MET A 25 -4.74 -3.99 4.37
N ALA A 26 -5.30 -3.23 3.42
CA ALA A 26 -5.09 -3.50 2.01
C ALA A 26 -3.57 -3.50 1.74
N PRO A 27 -3.07 -4.39 0.85
CA PRO A 27 -1.65 -4.41 0.53
C PRO A 27 -1.23 -3.05 -0.05
N GLU A 28 -0.13 -2.50 0.46
CA GLU A 28 0.42 -1.20 0.04
C GLU A 28 0.88 -1.18 -1.43
N VAL A 29 1.07 -2.37 -2.01
CA VAL A 29 1.41 -2.55 -3.42
C VAL A 29 0.78 -3.83 -3.95
N ALA A 30 0.20 -3.73 -5.15
CA ALA A 30 -0.40 -4.84 -5.87
C ALA A 30 -0.04 -4.76 -7.35
N GLY A 31 -0.19 -5.89 -8.06
CA GLY A 31 0.08 -5.99 -9.50
C GLY A 31 1.17 -7.00 -9.81
N ARG A 32 1.96 -6.73 -10.87
CA ARG A 32 3.02 -7.62 -11.34
C ARG A 32 4.28 -6.85 -11.72
N VAL A 33 5.42 -7.51 -11.51
CA VAL A 33 6.71 -7.12 -12.07
C VAL A 33 7.40 -8.37 -12.58
N THR A 34 8.00 -8.29 -13.75
CA THR A 34 8.83 -9.34 -14.34
C THR A 34 10.18 -8.80 -14.73
N VAL A 35 11.22 -9.62 -14.54
CA VAL A 35 12.58 -9.38 -15.03
C VAL A 35 12.91 -10.48 -16.02
N GLY A 36 12.88 -10.14 -17.31
CA GLY A 36 12.88 -11.11 -18.40
C GLY A 36 11.63 -11.98 -18.31
N ALA A 37 11.82 -13.29 -18.17
CA ALA A 37 10.72 -14.26 -18.00
C ALA A 37 10.37 -14.56 -16.53
N THR A 38 11.10 -13.97 -15.57
CA THR A 38 10.95 -14.31 -14.14
C THR A 38 10.04 -13.31 -13.45
N ALA A 39 8.97 -13.80 -12.82
CA ALA A 39 8.09 -12.98 -11.99
C ALA A 39 8.76 -12.63 -10.65
N ALA A 40 8.70 -11.36 -10.27
CA ALA A 40 9.16 -10.89 -8.97
C ALA A 40 7.99 -10.80 -7.99
N THR A 41 8.16 -11.33 -6.78
CA THR A 41 7.16 -11.20 -5.72
C THR A 41 7.27 -9.81 -5.12
N LEU A 42 6.15 -9.08 -5.05
CA LEU A 42 6.06 -7.75 -4.44
C LEU A 42 6.08 -7.88 -2.91
N GLN A 43 6.97 -7.15 -2.24
CA GLN A 43 7.19 -7.31 -0.80
C GLN A 43 6.77 -6.08 0.00
N ARG A 44 7.19 -4.89 -0.44
CA ARG A 44 6.95 -3.65 0.30
C ARG A 44 6.97 -2.46 -0.64
N CYS A 45 6.20 -1.43 -0.29
CA CYS A 45 6.29 -0.13 -0.92
C CYS A 45 6.75 0.92 0.10
N ARG A 46 7.75 1.73 -0.26
CA ARG A 46 8.30 2.80 0.59
C ARG A 46 8.25 4.12 -0.17
N PRO A 47 7.48 5.11 0.29
CA PRO A 47 7.65 6.47 -0.18
C PRO A 47 8.92 7.06 0.44
N GLY A 48 9.63 7.88 -0.31
CA GLY A 48 10.86 8.53 0.12
C GLY A 48 10.97 9.95 -0.39
N HIS A 49 11.84 10.73 0.23
CA HIS A 49 12.12 12.10 -0.17
C HIS A 49 13.59 12.44 0.06
N ALA A 50 14.27 12.85 -1.01
CA ALA A 50 15.65 13.33 -0.98
C ALA A 50 15.81 14.43 -2.04
N GLY A 51 15.33 15.64 -1.71
CA GLY A 51 15.21 16.75 -2.65
C GLY A 51 13.97 16.67 -3.55
N ARG A 52 13.55 15.47 -3.97
CA ARG A 52 12.25 15.19 -4.60
C ARG A 52 11.61 13.92 -4.05
N VAL A 53 10.29 13.81 -4.17
CA VAL A 53 9.51 12.64 -3.74
C VAL A 53 9.69 11.51 -4.74
N PHE A 54 9.88 10.29 -4.24
CA PHE A 54 9.97 9.07 -5.01
C PHE A 54 9.26 7.92 -4.28
N VAL A 55 9.01 6.83 -4.99
CA VAL A 55 8.49 5.59 -4.44
C VAL A 55 9.47 4.47 -4.74
N GLU A 56 9.74 3.63 -3.76
CA GLU A 56 10.48 2.38 -3.90
C GLU A 56 9.53 1.19 -3.72
N VAL A 57 9.69 0.18 -4.55
CA VAL A 57 9.00 -1.10 -4.43
C VAL A 57 10.05 -2.19 -4.33
N ASP A 58 10.12 -2.81 -3.16
CA ASP A 58 10.97 -3.97 -2.94
C ASP A 58 10.28 -5.21 -3.51
N THR A 59 11.04 -5.98 -4.27
CA THR A 59 10.62 -7.26 -4.82
C THR A 59 11.60 -8.36 -4.43
N SER A 60 11.22 -9.61 -4.63
CA SER A 60 12.12 -10.75 -4.41
C SER A 60 13.36 -10.78 -5.32
N LEU A 61 13.41 -9.98 -6.39
CA LEU A 61 14.51 -9.95 -7.36
C LEU A 61 15.35 -8.66 -7.31
N GLY A 62 14.91 -7.66 -6.54
CA GLY A 62 15.53 -6.34 -6.52
C GLY A 62 14.56 -5.23 -6.12
N THR A 63 15.05 -4.00 -6.14
CA THR A 63 14.30 -2.82 -5.77
C THR A 63 14.07 -1.93 -6.98
N LEU A 64 12.81 -1.60 -7.22
CA LEU A 64 12.38 -0.62 -8.20
C LEU A 64 12.23 0.72 -7.51
N ARG A 65 12.77 1.79 -8.08
CA ARG A 65 12.53 3.16 -7.62
C ARG A 65 11.98 3.98 -8.77
N PHE A 66 10.85 4.64 -8.53
CA PHE A 66 10.30 5.60 -9.48
C PHE A 66 10.21 6.98 -8.84
N GLY A 67 10.73 7.99 -9.54
CA GLY A 67 10.70 9.37 -9.09
C GLY A 67 11.17 10.30 -10.21
N GLU A 68 10.71 11.55 -10.21
CA GLU A 68 11.14 12.56 -11.19
C GLU A 68 10.91 12.17 -12.67
N GLY A 69 9.96 11.28 -12.94
CA GLY A 69 9.72 10.77 -14.30
C GLY A 69 10.72 9.71 -14.76
N LYS A 70 11.56 9.21 -13.87
CA LYS A 70 12.58 8.18 -14.14
C LYS A 70 12.29 6.92 -13.36
N LEU A 71 12.62 5.79 -13.98
CA LEU A 71 12.62 4.48 -13.35
C LEU A 71 14.07 4.07 -13.09
N HIS A 72 14.35 3.59 -11.89
CA HIS A 72 15.61 2.97 -11.51
C HIS A 72 15.36 1.54 -11.06
N TRP A 73 16.25 0.63 -11.42
CA TRP A 73 16.27 -0.76 -10.97
C TRP A 73 17.60 -1.04 -10.30
N ASN A 74 17.57 -1.47 -9.03
CA ASN A 74 18.78 -1.70 -8.23
C ASN A 74 19.76 -0.51 -8.23
N GLY A 75 19.22 0.71 -8.26
CA GLY A 75 19.99 1.96 -8.27
C GLY A 75 20.34 2.50 -9.66
N GLU A 76 20.25 1.68 -10.71
CA GLU A 76 20.58 2.09 -12.08
C GLU A 76 19.36 2.63 -12.82
N GLU A 77 19.49 3.81 -13.43
CA GLU A 77 18.45 4.39 -14.29
C GLU A 77 18.16 3.47 -15.48
N GLN A 78 16.89 3.17 -15.69
CA GLN A 78 16.43 2.33 -16.79
C GLN A 78 15.86 3.21 -17.90
N ARG A 79 16.26 2.91 -19.13
CA ARG A 79 15.64 3.51 -20.31
C ARG A 79 14.37 2.73 -20.65
N CYS A 80 13.24 3.44 -20.63
CA CYS A 80 11.94 2.83 -20.81
C CYS A 80 11.32 3.20 -22.15
N ASP A 81 10.77 2.21 -22.85
CA ASP A 81 9.95 2.41 -24.04
C ASP A 81 8.51 2.81 -23.65
N LYS A 82 8.09 2.42 -22.44
CA LYS A 82 6.83 2.81 -21.82
C LYS A 82 7.06 3.14 -20.36
N LEU A 83 6.52 4.27 -19.92
CA LEU A 83 6.56 4.69 -18.52
C LEU A 83 5.33 5.57 -18.24
N ASP A 84 4.18 4.90 -18.09
CA ASP A 84 2.91 5.55 -17.78
C ASP A 84 2.66 5.53 -16.29
N ARG A 85 2.12 6.62 -15.75
CA ARG A 85 1.83 6.73 -14.32
C ARG A 85 0.59 7.55 -14.04
N SER A 86 -0.10 7.20 -12.96
CA SER A 86 -0.90 8.16 -12.19
C SER A 86 -0.16 8.44 -10.89
N TRP A 87 -0.14 9.71 -10.49
CA TRP A 87 0.68 10.17 -9.37
C TRP A 87 -0.16 10.99 -8.41
N GLY A 88 -0.45 10.41 -7.25
CA GLY A 88 -1.03 11.08 -6.09
C GLY A 88 -0.13 10.87 -4.87
N GLY A 89 -0.20 11.78 -3.91
CA GLY A 89 0.62 11.73 -2.71
C GLY A 89 1.23 13.07 -2.35
N GLY A 90 1.97 13.10 -1.24
CA GLY A 90 2.52 14.33 -0.73
C GLY A 90 3.52 14.11 0.40
N LEU A 91 3.94 15.23 0.98
CA LEU A 91 4.73 15.27 2.20
C LEU A 91 3.84 15.75 3.34
N ARG A 92 3.91 15.05 4.47
CA ARG A 92 3.30 15.47 5.73
C ARG A 92 4.16 16.54 6.40
N GLN A 93 3.58 17.22 7.38
CA GLN A 93 4.29 18.23 8.19
C GLN A 93 5.46 17.64 8.98
N ASP A 94 5.40 16.35 9.34
CA ASP A 94 6.49 15.63 10.01
C ASP A 94 7.63 15.21 9.07
N GLY A 95 7.51 15.52 7.77
CA GLY A 95 8.48 15.19 6.74
C GLY A 95 8.34 13.79 6.15
N SER A 96 7.38 12.97 6.63
CA SER A 96 7.09 11.68 6.01
C SER A 96 6.36 11.86 4.67
N ALA A 97 6.65 10.98 3.72
CA ALA A 97 6.01 10.96 2.42
C ALA A 97 4.91 9.90 2.36
N TYR A 98 3.93 10.09 1.49
CA TYR A 98 2.94 9.07 1.15
C TYR A 98 2.64 9.11 -0.34
N PHE A 99 2.22 7.96 -0.91
CA PHE A 99 2.07 7.81 -2.35
C PHE A 99 0.88 6.92 -2.74
N ARG A 100 0.04 7.39 -3.65
CA ARG A 100 -1.04 6.60 -4.25
C ARG A 100 -1.06 6.75 -5.76
N GLY A 101 -1.25 5.65 -6.47
CA GLY A 101 -1.49 5.70 -7.89
C GLY A 101 -1.19 4.40 -8.60
N THR A 102 -0.85 4.52 -9.87
CA THR A 102 -0.53 3.41 -10.75
C THR A 102 0.78 3.67 -11.48
N LEU A 103 1.51 2.61 -11.77
CA LEU A 103 2.75 2.68 -12.54
C LEU A 103 2.79 1.50 -13.51
N ALA A 104 2.85 1.78 -14.81
CA ALA A 104 2.98 0.79 -15.86
C ALA A 104 4.22 1.09 -16.69
N PHE A 105 5.14 0.13 -16.79
CA PHE A 105 6.45 0.35 -17.39
C PHE A 105 6.91 -0.82 -18.24
N ARG A 106 7.76 -0.51 -19.22
CA ARG A 106 8.56 -1.46 -19.98
C ARG A 106 9.92 -0.85 -20.28
N CYS A 107 10.98 -1.44 -19.73
CA CYS A 107 12.35 -0.94 -19.79
C CYS A 107 13.30 -2.12 -20.01
N GLY A 108 13.61 -2.42 -21.27
CA GLY A 108 14.42 -3.59 -21.64
C GLY A 108 13.75 -4.90 -21.19
N THR A 109 14.37 -5.61 -20.26
CA THR A 109 13.83 -6.87 -19.69
C THR A 109 12.85 -6.64 -18.55
N LEU A 110 12.73 -5.41 -18.04
CA LEU A 110 11.87 -5.07 -16.91
C LEU A 110 10.48 -4.66 -17.42
N ASP A 111 9.43 -5.36 -17.02
CA ASP A 111 8.03 -5.05 -17.37
C ASP A 111 7.15 -5.14 -16.11
N GLY A 112 6.17 -4.26 -15.99
CA GLY A 112 5.32 -4.27 -14.81
C GLY A 112 4.13 -3.33 -14.89
N GLU A 113 3.12 -3.69 -14.09
CA GLU A 113 1.90 -2.92 -13.87
C GLU A 113 1.59 -2.98 -12.38
N LEU A 114 1.65 -1.83 -11.73
CA LEU A 114 1.56 -1.69 -10.29
C LEU A 114 0.42 -0.74 -9.91
N THR A 115 -0.28 -1.10 -8.84
CA THR A 115 -1.10 -0.19 -8.05
C THR A 115 -0.41 0.02 -6.72
N LEU A 116 -0.28 1.28 -6.31
CA LEU A 116 0.54 1.72 -5.20
C LEU A 116 -0.33 2.51 -4.21
N ASP A 117 -0.13 2.24 -2.92
CA ASP A 117 -0.82 2.83 -1.78
C ASP A 117 0.12 2.81 -0.55
N CYS A 118 1.16 3.62 -0.62
CA CYS A 118 2.36 3.51 0.20
C CYS A 118 2.44 4.62 1.25
N GLY A 119 2.96 4.31 2.44
CA GLY A 119 3.15 5.29 3.51
C GLY A 119 1.91 5.53 4.37
N GLN A 120 1.07 4.49 4.52
CA GLN A 120 -0.10 4.49 5.41
C GLN A 120 -1.01 5.70 5.19
N ILE A 121 -1.52 5.85 3.97
CA ILE A 121 -2.39 6.97 3.59
C ILE A 121 -3.65 6.96 4.44
N THR A 122 -3.87 8.07 5.15
CA THR A 122 -5.05 8.27 5.97
C THR A 122 -6.31 8.45 5.10
N PRO A 123 -7.51 8.20 5.62
CA PRO A 123 -8.75 8.44 4.86
C PRO A 123 -8.92 9.88 4.37
N ALA A 124 -8.44 10.86 5.14
CA ALA A 124 -8.50 12.28 4.76
C ALA A 124 -7.58 12.57 3.56
N GLU A 125 -6.32 12.15 3.63
CA GLU A 125 -5.37 12.25 2.50
C GLU A 125 -5.93 11.54 1.26
N ARG A 126 -6.58 10.39 1.45
CA ARG A 126 -7.18 9.63 0.35
C ARG A 126 -8.32 10.35 -0.37
N ALA A 127 -9.05 11.21 0.33
CA ALA A 127 -10.18 11.97 -0.23
C ALA A 127 -9.72 13.18 -1.05
N GLU A 128 -8.47 13.62 -0.89
CA GLU A 128 -7.89 14.77 -1.58
C GLU A 128 -7.14 14.40 -2.88
N LEU A 129 -6.99 13.09 -3.17
CA LEU A 129 -6.24 12.55 -4.33
C LEU A 129 -7.12 12.16 -5.52
#